data_AF-Q9EQP5-F1
#
_entry.id   AF-Q9EQP5-F1
#
_cell.length_a   1.000
_cell.length_b   1.000
_cell.length_c   1.000
_cell.angle_alpha   90.00
_cell.angle_beta   90.00
_cell.angle_gamma   90.00
#
_symmetry.space_group_name_H-M   'P 1'
#
loop_
_entity.id
_entity.type
_entity.pdbx_description
1 polymer ?
#
loop_
_entity_poly.entity_id
_entity_poly.type
_entity_poly.pdbx_seq_one_letter_code
_entity_poly.pdbx_strand_id
1 'polypeptide(L)'
;MRASFFWFLPLLLILASVAQGQPRPKPGIRRKPKPRPTPSFPQPHEPAEPTDLPPPLPPGPPSVFPDCPRECYCPPDFPSALYCDSRNLRKVPIIPPRIHYLYLQNNFITELPVESFKNATGLRWINLDNNRIRKVDQRVLEKLPGLAFLYMDKNQLEEVPSALPRNLEQLRLSQNLISRIPPGVFSKLENLLLLDLQHNRLSDGVFKADTFQGLKNLMQLNLAHNILRRMPPKVPPAIHQLYLDSNKIETIPSGYFKDFPNLAFIRMNYNKLSDRGLPKNSFNISNLLVLHLSHNKISNVPAISNKLEHLYLNNNSIEKINGTQICPSNLVAFHDFSSDLENVPHLRYLRLDGNFLKPPIPLDLMMCFRLLQSVVI
;
A
#
# COMPACT_ATOMS: atom_id res chain seq x y z
N MET A 1 -40.61 28.21 23.61
CA MET A 1 -41.59 27.11 23.49
C MET A 1 -40.84 25.78 23.49
N ARG A 2 -41.09 24.93 24.53
CA ARG A 2 -40.80 23.48 24.73
C ARG A 2 -39.46 22.91 24.17
N ALA A 3 -38.42 22.58 24.94
CA ALA A 3 -38.20 21.75 26.16
C ALA A 3 -38.18 20.22 25.93
N SER A 4 -37.05 19.58 26.31
CA SER A 4 -36.87 18.30 27.04
C SER A 4 -35.61 17.55 26.56
N PHE A 5 -34.51 17.43 27.31
CA PHE A 5 -34.19 16.80 28.62
C PHE A 5 -33.54 15.40 28.48
N PHE A 6 -32.48 15.25 29.28
CA PHE A 6 -31.45 14.20 29.43
C PHE A 6 -32.00 12.78 29.77
N TRP A 7 -31.12 11.78 29.85
CA TRP A 7 -30.80 11.01 31.09
C TRP A 7 -29.73 9.91 30.83
N PHE A 8 -28.72 9.87 31.68
CA PHE A 8 -27.70 8.82 31.86
C PHE A 8 -28.11 7.88 33.01
N LEU A 9 -27.74 6.58 32.97
CA LEU A 9 -27.17 5.78 34.09
C LEU A 9 -27.07 4.27 33.72
N PRO A 10 -26.00 3.54 34.11
CA PRO A 10 -25.98 2.07 34.16
C PRO A 10 -26.02 1.53 35.61
N LEU A 11 -26.54 0.31 35.79
CA LEU A 11 -26.75 -0.38 37.07
C LEU A 11 -25.83 -1.61 37.22
N LEU A 12 -25.31 -1.82 38.43
CA LEU A 12 -24.44 -2.91 38.88
C LEU A 12 -25.15 -3.76 39.97
N LEU A 13 -24.60 -4.96 40.24
CA LEU A 13 -24.83 -5.91 41.35
C LEU A 13 -25.90 -7.02 41.18
N ILE A 14 -25.51 -8.30 41.40
CA ILE A 14 -25.58 -9.03 42.69
C ILE A 14 -24.97 -10.45 42.52
N LEU A 15 -24.25 -10.92 43.55
CA LEU A 15 -23.61 -12.24 43.73
C LEU A 15 -24.44 -13.15 44.67
N ALA A 16 -24.14 -14.46 44.63
CA ALA A 16 -24.22 -15.50 45.69
C ALA A 16 -25.32 -16.58 45.61
N SER A 17 -24.92 -17.85 45.40
CA SER A 17 -24.76 -18.87 46.47
C SER A 17 -24.64 -20.29 45.89
N VAL A 18 -23.94 -21.16 46.64
CA VAL A 18 -23.54 -22.55 46.32
C VAL A 18 -24.21 -23.49 47.34
N ALA A 19 -24.74 -24.65 46.93
CA ALA A 19 -24.93 -25.82 47.80
C ALA A 19 -25.06 -27.13 46.98
N GLN A 20 -24.65 -28.24 47.60
CA GLN A 20 -24.17 -29.51 47.02
C GLN A 20 -25.18 -30.68 47.09
N GLY A 21 -24.94 -31.73 46.28
CA GLY A 21 -25.31 -33.16 46.48
C GLY A 21 -26.76 -33.56 46.16
N GLN A 22 -27.12 -34.74 45.61
CA GLN A 22 -26.46 -36.02 45.31
C GLN A 22 -27.43 -36.85 44.37
N PRO A 23 -27.22 -38.13 43.97
CA PRO A 23 -27.13 -38.57 42.56
C PRO A 23 -28.29 -39.40 41.94
N ARG A 24 -28.15 -39.60 40.61
CA ARG A 24 -28.97 -40.22 39.53
C ARG A 24 -29.60 -41.62 39.74
N PRO A 25 -30.61 -41.95 38.90
CA PRO A 25 -30.69 -43.23 38.18
C PRO A 25 -30.57 -43.07 36.64
N LYS A 26 -29.99 -44.08 35.96
CA LYS A 26 -29.75 -44.21 34.50
C LYS A 26 -30.97 -44.82 33.75
N PRO A 27 -30.91 -45.14 32.43
CA PRO A 27 -31.09 -44.22 31.30
C PRO A 27 -32.19 -44.69 30.32
N GLY A 28 -32.95 -43.77 29.73
CA GLY A 28 -33.87 -44.06 28.62
C GLY A 28 -33.32 -43.55 27.29
N ILE A 29 -33.13 -44.44 26.31
CA ILE A 29 -32.74 -44.11 24.94
C ILE A 29 -33.86 -43.26 24.30
N ARG A 30 -33.59 -41.97 24.02
CA ARG A 30 -34.45 -41.13 23.17
C ARG A 30 -33.64 -40.43 22.07
N ARG A 31 -34.21 -40.51 20.87
CA ARG A 31 -33.69 -40.10 19.56
C ARG A 31 -33.16 -38.66 19.54
N LYS A 32 -32.04 -38.44 18.84
CA LYS A 32 -31.50 -37.11 18.50
C LYS A 32 -32.59 -36.26 17.82
N PRO A 33 -32.79 -34.99 18.23
CA PRO A 33 -33.60 -34.05 17.46
C PRO A 33 -32.91 -33.75 16.12
N LYS A 34 -33.68 -33.77 15.02
CA LYS A 34 -33.20 -33.25 13.72
C LYS A 34 -32.86 -31.76 13.87
N PRO A 35 -31.76 -31.27 13.26
CA PRO A 35 -31.46 -29.85 13.25
C PRO A 35 -32.58 -29.11 12.49
N ARG A 36 -33.08 -28.04 13.12
CA ARG A 36 -34.05 -27.11 12.53
C ARG A 36 -33.38 -26.43 11.32
N PRO A 37 -34.06 -26.25 10.19
CA PRO A 37 -33.50 -25.49 9.07
C PRO A 37 -33.21 -24.07 9.53
N THR A 38 -31.97 -23.61 9.36
CA THR A 38 -31.61 -22.21 9.51
C THR A 38 -32.43 -21.40 8.50
N PRO A 39 -33.07 -20.29 8.88
CA PRO A 39 -33.71 -19.42 7.91
C PRO A 39 -32.64 -18.92 6.95
N SER A 40 -32.80 -19.20 5.66
CA SER A 40 -32.00 -18.57 4.62
C SER A 40 -32.32 -17.07 4.64
N PHE A 41 -31.42 -16.26 5.19
CA PHE A 41 -31.44 -14.83 4.96
C PHE A 41 -31.33 -14.61 3.44
N PRO A 42 -32.24 -13.85 2.81
CA PRO A 42 -32.03 -13.42 1.44
C PRO A 42 -30.69 -12.69 1.41
N GLN A 43 -29.73 -13.20 0.62
CA GLN A 43 -28.54 -12.41 0.32
C GLN A 43 -29.03 -11.09 -0.27
N PRO A 44 -28.45 -9.93 0.11
CA PRO A 44 -28.70 -8.70 -0.62
C PRO A 44 -28.40 -8.99 -2.08
N HIS A 45 -29.41 -8.89 -2.96
CA HIS A 45 -29.19 -8.94 -4.39
C HIS A 45 -28.22 -7.81 -4.71
N GLU A 46 -26.95 -8.17 -4.90
CA GLU A 46 -25.95 -7.29 -5.49
C GLU A 46 -26.54 -6.83 -6.83
N PRO A 47 -26.62 -5.51 -7.11
CA PRO A 47 -27.11 -5.05 -8.39
C PRO A 47 -26.28 -5.74 -9.47
N ALA A 48 -26.90 -6.61 -10.27
CA ALA A 48 -26.24 -7.18 -11.42
C ALA A 48 -25.78 -5.99 -12.27
N GLU A 49 -24.47 -5.87 -12.46
CA GLU A 49 -23.88 -4.88 -13.36
C GLU A 49 -24.66 -4.98 -14.68
N PRO A 50 -25.10 -3.84 -15.29
CA PRO A 50 -25.80 -3.89 -16.56
C PRO A 50 -25.04 -4.83 -17.50
N THR A 51 -25.65 -5.96 -17.86
CA THR A 51 -24.98 -7.07 -18.53
C THR A 51 -24.40 -6.68 -19.89
N ASP A 52 -24.86 -5.54 -20.42
CA ASP A 52 -24.38 -4.96 -21.65
C ASP A 52 -23.53 -3.72 -21.36
N LEU A 53 -22.22 -3.85 -21.64
CA LEU A 53 -21.29 -2.73 -21.68
C LEU A 53 -21.81 -1.64 -22.63
N PRO A 54 -21.72 -0.36 -22.28
CA PRO A 54 -22.18 0.72 -23.14
C PRO A 54 -21.45 0.68 -24.50
N PRO A 55 -22.12 1.07 -25.58
CA PRO A 55 -21.51 1.07 -26.90
C PRO A 55 -20.33 2.07 -26.94
N PRO A 56 -19.33 1.83 -27.80
CA PRO A 56 -18.31 2.83 -28.13
C PRO A 56 -18.94 4.17 -28.49
N LEU A 57 -18.34 5.27 -28.04
CA LEU A 57 -18.79 6.59 -28.45
C LEU A 57 -18.64 6.75 -29.98
N PRO A 58 -19.55 7.50 -30.64
CA PRO A 58 -19.42 7.76 -32.06
C PRO A 58 -18.09 8.47 -32.37
N PRO A 59 -17.50 8.25 -33.56
CA PRO A 59 -16.30 8.96 -33.99
C PRO A 59 -16.42 10.47 -33.85
N GLY A 60 -15.32 11.11 -33.44
CA GLY A 60 -15.22 12.56 -33.43
C GLY A 60 -15.18 13.17 -34.85
N PRO A 61 -15.13 14.50 -34.95
CA PRO A 61 -14.88 15.15 -36.23
C PRO A 61 -13.54 14.68 -36.84
N PRO A 62 -13.38 14.73 -38.18
CA PRO A 62 -12.12 14.39 -38.83
C PRO A 62 -10.96 15.17 -38.20
N SER A 63 -9.86 14.45 -37.90
CA SER A 63 -8.63 15.09 -37.46
C SER A 63 -7.92 15.76 -38.64
N VAL A 64 -7.14 16.81 -38.34
CA VAL A 64 -6.15 17.37 -39.29
C VAL A 64 -5.02 16.39 -39.61
N PHE A 65 -4.83 15.36 -38.77
CA PHE A 65 -3.87 14.28 -38.98
C PHE A 65 -4.58 13.08 -39.64
N PRO A 66 -4.24 12.71 -40.90
CA PRO A 66 -4.93 11.63 -41.63
C PRO A 66 -4.79 10.25 -40.99
N ASP A 67 -3.73 10.04 -40.22
CA ASP A 67 -3.42 8.81 -39.50
C ASP A 67 -4.06 8.74 -38.10
N CYS A 68 -4.77 9.79 -37.65
CA CYS A 68 -5.46 9.77 -36.36
C CYS A 68 -6.64 8.76 -36.38
N PRO A 69 -6.70 7.80 -35.45
CA PRO A 69 -7.86 6.90 -35.32
C PRO A 69 -9.16 7.69 -35.10
N ARG A 70 -10.23 7.30 -35.81
CA ARG A 70 -11.52 8.04 -35.84
C ARG A 70 -12.23 8.04 -34.49
N GLU A 71 -12.03 7.00 -33.72
CA GLU A 71 -12.51 6.85 -32.35
C GLU A 71 -11.74 7.69 -31.34
N CYS A 72 -10.60 8.29 -31.71
CA CYS A 72 -9.73 9.04 -30.82
C CYS A 72 -9.62 10.52 -31.23
N TYR A 73 -8.91 11.29 -30.42
CA TYR A 73 -8.62 12.70 -30.65
C TYR A 73 -7.12 12.95 -30.67
N CYS A 74 -6.67 13.67 -31.71
CA CYS A 74 -5.29 14.11 -31.87
C CYS A 74 -5.24 15.65 -31.92
N PRO A 75 -4.82 16.33 -30.85
CA PRO A 75 -4.81 17.80 -30.81
C PRO A 75 -3.76 18.39 -31.75
N PRO A 76 -4.09 19.40 -32.57
CA PRO A 76 -3.12 20.10 -33.42
C PRO A 76 -1.98 20.75 -32.62
N ASP A 77 -2.30 21.30 -31.44
CA ASP A 77 -1.33 21.97 -30.56
C ASP A 77 -0.36 21.01 -29.87
N PHE A 78 -0.69 19.72 -29.84
CA PHE A 78 0.16 18.69 -29.24
C PHE A 78 0.16 17.40 -30.09
N PRO A 79 0.78 17.43 -31.28
CA PRO A 79 0.64 16.41 -32.32
C PRO A 79 1.16 15.02 -31.92
N SER A 80 1.95 14.95 -30.84
CA SER A 80 2.52 13.71 -30.30
C SER A 80 1.62 13.01 -29.27
N ALA A 81 0.44 13.57 -28.95
CA ALA A 81 -0.52 12.91 -28.08
C ALA A 81 -1.71 12.31 -28.83
N LEU A 82 -2.18 11.17 -28.32
CA LEU A 82 -3.37 10.48 -28.77
C LEU A 82 -4.30 10.24 -27.58
N TYR A 83 -5.47 10.88 -27.60
CA TYR A 83 -6.50 10.76 -26.57
C TYR A 83 -7.60 9.80 -27.03
N CYS A 84 -7.60 8.61 -26.43
CA CYS A 84 -8.57 7.54 -26.64
C CYS A 84 -9.28 7.15 -25.32
N ASP A 85 -9.15 7.96 -24.28
CA ASP A 85 -9.71 7.70 -22.95
C ASP A 85 -11.24 7.86 -22.89
N SER A 86 -11.91 7.18 -21.97
CA SER A 86 -13.34 7.38 -21.65
C SER A 86 -14.30 7.26 -22.84
N ARG A 87 -14.03 6.34 -23.78
CA ARG A 87 -14.77 6.20 -25.05
C ARG A 87 -15.45 4.85 -25.23
N ASN A 88 -15.51 4.05 -24.16
CA ASN A 88 -16.04 2.68 -24.16
C ASN A 88 -15.33 1.78 -25.20
N LEU A 89 -14.04 2.03 -25.48
CA LEU A 89 -13.25 1.23 -26.41
C LEU A 89 -13.08 -0.19 -25.88
N ARG A 90 -13.18 -1.18 -26.77
CA ARG A 90 -12.98 -2.61 -26.44
C ARG A 90 -11.63 -3.15 -26.92
N LYS A 91 -11.01 -2.44 -27.86
CA LYS A 91 -9.72 -2.78 -28.46
C LYS A 91 -8.89 -1.52 -28.62
N VAL A 92 -7.58 -1.70 -28.63
CA VAL A 92 -6.62 -0.62 -28.89
C VAL A 92 -6.58 -0.34 -30.40
N PRO A 93 -6.76 0.91 -30.86
CA PRO A 93 -6.61 1.24 -32.28
C PRO A 93 -5.15 1.12 -32.74
N ILE A 94 -4.92 1.15 -34.06
CA ILE A 94 -3.55 1.25 -34.58
C ILE A 94 -2.95 2.59 -34.15
N ILE A 95 -1.81 2.53 -33.45
CA ILE A 95 -1.18 3.73 -32.89
C ILE A 95 -0.24 4.33 -33.94
N PRO A 96 -0.44 5.62 -34.30
CA PRO A 96 0.42 6.27 -35.29
C PRO A 96 1.87 6.42 -34.80
N PRO A 97 2.86 6.39 -35.72
CA PRO A 97 4.28 6.40 -35.35
C PRO A 97 4.74 7.68 -34.66
N ARG A 98 4.05 8.81 -34.87
CA ARG A 98 4.37 10.11 -34.26
C ARG A 98 4.00 10.21 -32.77
N ILE A 99 3.23 9.27 -32.24
CA ILE A 99 2.67 9.36 -30.90
C ILE A 99 3.73 9.01 -29.86
N HIS A 100 3.91 9.91 -28.89
CA HIS A 100 4.74 9.74 -27.70
C HIS A 100 3.90 9.56 -26.43
N TYR A 101 2.69 10.12 -26.38
CA TYR A 101 1.78 10.10 -25.22
C TYR A 101 0.44 9.47 -25.61
N LEU A 102 0.13 8.31 -25.02
CA LEU A 102 -1.07 7.54 -25.33
C LEU A 102 -1.98 7.45 -24.09
N TYR A 103 -3.20 7.94 -24.24
CA TYR A 103 -4.23 7.91 -23.19
C TYR A 103 -5.35 6.96 -23.59
N LEU A 104 -5.47 5.82 -22.89
CA LEU A 104 -6.46 4.76 -23.11
C LEU A 104 -7.23 4.43 -21.83
N GLN A 105 -7.09 5.23 -20.78
CA GLN A 105 -7.74 4.97 -19.50
C GLN A 105 -9.27 5.05 -19.58
N ASN A 106 -9.95 4.37 -18.64
CA ASN A 106 -11.42 4.36 -18.53
C ASN A 106 -12.10 3.79 -19.79
N ASN A 107 -11.65 2.63 -20.25
CA ASN A 107 -12.26 1.90 -21.37
C ASN A 107 -12.58 0.45 -20.94
N PHE A 108 -12.99 -0.39 -21.89
CA PHE A 108 -13.26 -1.81 -21.68
C PHE A 108 -12.27 -2.69 -22.44
N ILE A 109 -11.01 -2.23 -22.57
CA ILE A 109 -9.97 -2.95 -23.29
C ILE A 109 -9.61 -4.22 -22.52
N THR A 110 -9.64 -5.36 -23.20
CA THR A 110 -9.33 -6.67 -22.60
C THR A 110 -7.94 -7.20 -22.96
N GLU A 111 -7.39 -6.74 -24.07
CA GLU A 111 -6.12 -7.21 -24.63
C GLU A 111 -5.35 -6.09 -25.34
N LEU A 112 -4.03 -6.25 -25.43
CA LEU A 112 -3.14 -5.38 -26.19
C LEU A 112 -2.64 -6.12 -27.44
N PRO A 113 -3.27 -5.93 -28.61
CA PRO A 113 -2.85 -6.60 -29.82
C PRO A 113 -1.52 -6.05 -30.34
N VAL A 114 -0.59 -6.95 -30.69
CA VAL A 114 0.78 -6.61 -31.15
C VAL A 114 0.78 -5.64 -32.34
N GLU A 115 -0.15 -5.83 -33.28
CA GLU A 115 -0.24 -4.99 -34.48
C GLU A 115 -0.57 -3.52 -34.17
N SER A 116 -1.32 -3.24 -33.09
CA SER A 116 -1.65 -1.86 -32.71
C SER A 116 -0.43 -1.04 -32.30
N PHE A 117 0.61 -1.70 -31.79
CA PHE A 117 1.84 -1.05 -31.33
C PHE A 117 3.01 -1.19 -32.32
N LYS A 118 2.78 -1.79 -33.49
CA LYS A 118 3.84 -2.16 -34.45
C LYS A 118 4.74 -1.00 -34.86
N ASN A 119 4.14 0.18 -35.09
CA ASN A 119 4.83 1.37 -35.59
C ASN A 119 5.05 2.42 -34.49
N ALA A 120 4.60 2.18 -33.26
CA ALA A 120 4.56 3.16 -32.18
C ALA A 120 5.88 3.20 -31.37
N THR A 121 7.02 3.15 -32.08
CA THR A 121 8.35 3.01 -31.47
C THR A 121 8.80 4.24 -30.67
N GLY A 122 8.15 5.39 -30.88
CA GLY A 122 8.39 6.65 -30.17
C GLY A 122 7.62 6.79 -28.85
N LEU A 123 6.76 5.83 -28.48
CA LEU A 123 5.96 5.92 -27.25
C LEU A 123 6.84 6.03 -26.01
N ARG A 124 6.56 7.05 -25.19
CA ARG A 124 7.21 7.32 -23.90
C ARG A 124 6.27 7.16 -22.71
N TRP A 125 4.98 7.42 -22.92
CA TRP A 125 3.97 7.38 -21.88
C TRP A 125 2.73 6.65 -22.38
N ILE A 126 2.28 5.65 -21.63
CA ILE A 126 1.04 4.92 -21.88
C ILE A 126 0.23 4.87 -20.61
N ASN A 127 -1.00 5.39 -20.67
CA ASN A 127 -1.99 5.22 -19.62
C ASN A 127 -3.09 4.24 -20.07
N LEU A 128 -3.18 3.09 -19.41
CA LEU A 128 -4.18 2.04 -19.61
C LEU A 128 -5.01 1.79 -18.34
N ASP A 129 -5.01 2.74 -17.41
CA ASP A 129 -5.69 2.60 -16.12
C ASP A 129 -7.20 2.35 -16.30
N ASN A 130 -7.80 1.61 -15.38
CA ASN A 130 -9.23 1.36 -15.37
C ASN A 130 -9.73 0.74 -16.71
N ASN A 131 -9.18 -0.43 -17.02
CA ASN A 131 -9.56 -1.27 -18.15
C ASN A 131 -9.82 -2.70 -17.65
N ARG A 132 -9.99 -3.67 -18.57
CA ARG A 132 -10.26 -5.09 -18.25
C ARG A 132 -9.11 -6.00 -18.72
N ILE A 133 -7.88 -5.48 -18.76
CA ILE A 133 -6.72 -6.19 -19.31
C ILE A 133 -6.30 -7.31 -18.36
N ARG A 134 -6.23 -8.55 -18.88
CA ARG A 134 -5.85 -9.74 -18.09
C ARG A 134 -4.40 -10.15 -18.25
N LYS A 135 -3.85 -9.94 -19.45
CA LYS A 135 -2.47 -10.28 -19.80
C LYS A 135 -1.94 -9.35 -20.87
N VAL A 136 -0.63 -9.14 -20.85
CA VAL A 136 0.12 -8.43 -21.89
C VAL A 136 1.00 -9.43 -22.63
N ASP A 137 0.89 -9.48 -23.95
CA ASP A 137 1.83 -10.23 -24.78
C ASP A 137 3.20 -9.54 -24.76
N GLN A 138 4.26 -10.29 -24.45
CA GLN A 138 5.62 -9.73 -24.33
C GLN A 138 6.09 -8.99 -25.60
N ARG A 139 5.61 -9.43 -26.78
CA ARG A 139 5.93 -8.82 -28.08
C ARG A 139 5.41 -7.39 -28.22
N VAL A 140 4.43 -6.98 -27.40
CA VAL A 140 3.95 -5.60 -27.35
C VAL A 140 5.02 -4.70 -26.72
N LEU A 141 5.50 -5.07 -25.53
CA LEU A 141 6.44 -4.25 -24.75
C LEU A 141 7.85 -4.26 -25.36
N GLU A 142 8.24 -5.35 -26.03
CA GLU A 142 9.50 -5.43 -26.81
C GLU A 142 9.57 -4.37 -27.92
N LYS A 143 8.43 -3.90 -28.44
CA LYS A 143 8.35 -2.88 -29.50
C LYS A 143 8.44 -1.44 -28.99
N LEU A 144 8.53 -1.24 -27.68
CA LEU A 144 8.44 0.08 -27.04
C LEU A 144 9.74 0.44 -26.30
N PRO A 145 10.90 0.50 -27.00
CA PRO A 145 12.19 0.66 -26.35
C PRO A 145 12.34 2.00 -25.62
N GLY A 146 11.60 3.04 -26.02
CA GLY A 146 11.62 4.37 -25.42
C GLY A 146 10.60 4.60 -24.29
N LEU A 147 9.82 3.59 -23.90
CA LEU A 147 8.76 3.75 -22.91
C LEU A 147 9.35 4.03 -21.52
N ALA A 148 8.94 5.15 -20.93
CA ALA A 148 9.38 5.60 -19.61
C ALA A 148 8.26 5.45 -18.55
N PHE A 149 6.98 5.62 -18.94
CA PHE A 149 5.85 5.56 -18.02
C PHE A 149 4.80 4.57 -18.52
N LEU A 150 4.53 3.54 -17.73
CA LEU A 150 3.49 2.54 -18.02
C LEU A 150 2.52 2.43 -16.84
N TYR A 151 1.29 2.89 -17.04
CA TYR A 151 0.23 2.79 -16.04
C TYR A 151 -0.83 1.80 -16.50
N MET A 152 -1.07 0.79 -15.65
CA MET A 152 -2.10 -0.23 -15.84
C MET A 152 -2.82 -0.47 -14.51
N ASP A 153 -3.02 0.58 -13.72
CA ASP A 153 -3.77 0.51 -12.47
C ASP A 153 -5.22 0.07 -12.75
N LYS A 154 -5.87 -0.60 -11.79
CA LYS A 154 -7.29 -1.01 -11.91
C LYS A 154 -7.57 -1.83 -13.19
N ASN A 155 -6.79 -2.89 -13.38
CA ASN A 155 -6.98 -3.87 -14.44
C ASN A 155 -7.22 -5.27 -13.83
N GLN A 156 -7.14 -6.33 -14.66
CA GLN A 156 -7.35 -7.72 -14.24
C GLN A 156 -6.06 -8.55 -14.37
N LEU A 157 -4.88 -7.92 -14.28
CA LEU A 157 -3.60 -8.61 -14.45
C LEU A 157 -3.37 -9.62 -13.33
N GLU A 158 -3.04 -10.86 -13.69
CA GLU A 158 -2.74 -11.95 -12.74
C GLU A 158 -1.24 -12.09 -12.44
N GLU A 159 -0.40 -11.52 -13.31
CA GLU A 159 1.06 -11.51 -13.19
C GLU A 159 1.64 -10.18 -13.66
N VAL A 160 2.85 -9.85 -13.20
CA VAL A 160 3.61 -8.70 -13.73
C VAL A 160 3.92 -8.94 -15.21
N PRO A 161 3.64 -7.98 -16.12
CA PRO A 161 3.96 -8.09 -17.54
C PRO A 161 5.43 -8.42 -17.79
N SER A 162 5.70 -9.39 -18.67
CA SER A 162 7.06 -9.77 -19.07
C SER A 162 7.61 -8.83 -20.16
N ALA A 163 8.93 -8.85 -20.34
CA ALA A 163 9.64 -8.02 -21.32
C ALA A 163 9.42 -6.51 -21.18
N LEU A 164 9.40 -6.02 -19.93
CA LEU A 164 9.35 -4.59 -19.63
C LEU A 164 10.55 -3.86 -20.27
N PRO A 165 10.33 -2.67 -20.85
CA PRO A 165 11.37 -1.95 -21.56
C PRO A 165 12.40 -1.36 -20.59
N ARG A 166 13.67 -1.33 -20.99
CA ARG A 166 14.82 -0.98 -20.13
C ARG A 166 14.80 0.47 -19.64
N ASN A 167 14.16 1.35 -20.39
CA ASN A 167 14.07 2.79 -20.12
C ASN A 167 12.90 3.16 -19.19
N LEU A 168 12.18 2.17 -18.65
CA LEU A 168 11.03 2.42 -17.79
C LEU A 168 11.47 3.11 -16.48
N GLU A 169 10.86 4.25 -16.19
CA GLU A 169 11.07 5.07 -14.98
C GLU A 169 9.95 4.88 -13.95
N GLN A 170 8.70 4.67 -14.40
CA GLN A 170 7.58 4.38 -13.53
C GLN A 170 6.73 3.22 -14.06
N LEU A 171 6.44 2.26 -13.18
CA LEU A 171 5.54 1.14 -13.43
C LEU A 171 4.44 1.13 -12.37
N ARG A 172 3.20 1.34 -12.79
CA ARG A 172 2.03 1.30 -11.90
C ARG A 172 1.10 0.17 -12.28
N LEU A 173 0.93 -0.77 -11.35
CA LEU A 173 0.16 -2.00 -11.48
C LEU A 173 -0.78 -2.19 -10.28
N SER A 174 -1.17 -1.10 -9.63
CA SER A 174 -2.01 -1.15 -8.44
C SER A 174 -3.43 -1.62 -8.77
N GLN A 175 -4.14 -2.17 -7.78
CA GLN A 175 -5.53 -2.61 -7.94
C GLN A 175 -5.72 -3.62 -9.09
N ASN A 176 -4.83 -4.60 -9.17
CA ASN A 176 -4.91 -5.73 -10.08
C ASN A 176 -5.12 -7.04 -9.29
N LEU A 177 -4.98 -8.19 -9.95
CA LEU A 177 -5.11 -9.52 -9.35
C LEU A 177 -3.74 -10.23 -9.24
N ILE A 178 -2.64 -9.46 -9.22
CA ILE A 178 -1.29 -9.99 -9.40
C ILE A 178 -0.94 -10.90 -8.22
N SER A 179 -0.67 -12.17 -8.53
CA SER A 179 -0.21 -13.18 -7.58
C SER A 179 1.15 -13.76 -7.96
N ARG A 180 1.68 -13.38 -9.14
CA ARG A 180 2.94 -13.90 -9.70
C ARG A 180 3.83 -12.77 -10.21
N ILE A 181 5.13 -12.89 -9.92
CA ILE A 181 6.19 -12.07 -10.48
C ILE A 181 7.10 -13.01 -11.28
N PRO A 182 7.15 -12.92 -12.62
CA PRO A 182 8.01 -13.77 -13.42
C PRO A 182 9.50 -13.59 -13.03
N PRO A 183 10.31 -14.67 -13.01
CA PRO A 183 11.74 -14.56 -12.68
C PRO A 183 12.47 -13.58 -13.59
N GLY A 184 13.31 -12.71 -13.01
CA GLY A 184 14.12 -11.76 -13.77
C GLY A 184 13.33 -10.65 -14.49
N VAL A 185 12.01 -10.50 -14.26
CA VAL A 185 11.18 -9.51 -14.95
C VAL A 185 11.67 -8.06 -14.76
N PHE A 186 12.31 -7.78 -13.62
CA PHE A 186 12.87 -6.47 -13.28
C PHE A 186 14.38 -6.34 -13.57
N SER A 187 15.03 -7.39 -14.08
CA SER A 187 16.50 -7.49 -14.24
C SER A 187 17.14 -6.39 -15.08
N LYS A 188 16.39 -5.78 -15.99
CA LYS A 188 16.89 -4.78 -16.95
C LYS A 188 16.40 -3.36 -16.66
N LEU A 189 15.66 -3.15 -15.57
CA LEU A 189 14.98 -1.89 -15.28
C LEU A 189 15.83 -0.99 -14.38
N GLU A 190 17.04 -0.66 -14.84
CA GLU A 190 18.00 0.13 -14.05
C GLU A 190 17.50 1.55 -13.79
N ASN A 191 16.68 2.10 -14.68
CA ASN A 191 16.13 3.46 -14.60
C ASN A 191 14.82 3.55 -13.79
N LEU A 192 14.28 2.42 -13.31
CA LEU A 192 12.99 2.41 -12.62
C LEU A 192 13.11 3.12 -11.27
N LEU A 193 12.37 4.20 -11.09
CA LEU A 193 12.31 5.00 -9.87
C LEU A 193 11.12 4.62 -8.99
N LEU A 194 9.99 4.22 -9.59
CA LEU A 194 8.75 3.89 -8.90
C LEU A 194 8.17 2.56 -9.38
N LEU A 195 7.92 1.66 -8.43
CA LEU A 195 7.19 0.40 -8.63
C LEU A 195 5.97 0.36 -7.70
N ASP A 196 4.78 0.45 -8.28
CA ASP A 196 3.52 0.34 -7.54
C ASP A 196 2.82 -0.99 -7.82
N LEU A 197 2.73 -1.82 -6.76
CA LEU A 197 2.05 -3.11 -6.72
C LEU A 197 0.98 -3.13 -5.61
N GLN A 198 0.50 -1.97 -5.19
CA GLN A 198 -0.53 -1.85 -4.16
C GLN A 198 -1.81 -2.58 -4.54
N HIS A 199 -2.52 -3.15 -3.56
CA HIS A 199 -3.84 -3.76 -3.77
C HIS A 199 -3.79 -4.89 -4.80
N ASN A 200 -2.92 -5.86 -4.57
CA ASN A 200 -2.76 -7.07 -5.36
C ASN A 200 -2.89 -8.32 -4.45
N ARG A 201 -2.50 -9.48 -4.95
CA ARG A 201 -2.59 -10.78 -4.26
C ARG A 201 -1.20 -11.36 -3.96
N LEU A 202 -0.18 -10.51 -3.78
CA LEU A 202 1.19 -10.93 -3.54
C LEU A 202 1.33 -11.55 -2.15
N SER A 203 1.93 -12.73 -2.09
CA SER A 203 2.29 -13.45 -0.87
C SER A 203 3.80 -13.65 -0.79
N ASP A 204 4.35 -13.95 0.39
CA ASP A 204 5.80 -14.06 0.61
C ASP A 204 6.52 -14.96 -0.42
N GLY A 205 5.90 -16.06 -0.85
CA GLY A 205 6.51 -17.06 -1.73
C GLY A 205 6.78 -16.60 -3.17
N VAL A 206 6.18 -15.47 -3.57
CA VAL A 206 6.40 -14.88 -4.90
C VAL A 206 7.78 -14.22 -5.00
N PHE A 207 8.34 -13.74 -3.88
CA PHE A 207 9.64 -13.08 -3.86
C PHE A 207 10.76 -14.11 -3.75
N LYS A 208 11.54 -14.24 -4.82
CA LYS A 208 12.85 -14.91 -4.87
C LYS A 208 13.97 -13.92 -4.52
N ALA A 209 15.16 -14.44 -4.23
CA ALA A 209 16.30 -13.62 -3.80
C ALA A 209 16.74 -12.57 -4.84
N ASP A 210 16.45 -12.83 -6.11
CA ASP A 210 16.74 -12.03 -7.28
C ASP A 210 15.54 -11.21 -7.80
N THR A 211 14.41 -11.20 -7.09
CA THR A 211 13.17 -10.56 -7.60
C THR A 211 13.40 -9.11 -8.01
N PHE A 212 14.01 -8.33 -7.14
CA PHE A 212 14.31 -6.92 -7.37
C PHE A 212 15.72 -6.69 -7.94
N GLN A 213 16.41 -7.77 -8.33
CA GLN A 213 17.71 -7.66 -8.99
C GLN A 213 17.51 -6.86 -10.29
N GLY A 214 18.26 -5.78 -10.45
CA GLY A 214 18.15 -4.84 -11.58
C GLY A 214 17.63 -3.45 -11.22
N LEU A 215 16.86 -3.32 -10.14
CA LEU A 215 16.20 -2.07 -9.72
C LEU A 215 17.14 -1.10 -8.98
N LYS A 216 18.28 -0.76 -9.59
CA LYS A 216 19.40 -0.02 -8.98
C LYS A 216 19.01 1.37 -8.46
N ASN A 217 18.10 2.05 -9.16
CA ASN A 217 17.68 3.42 -8.84
C ASN A 217 16.28 3.50 -8.22
N LEU A 218 15.70 2.37 -7.76
CA LEU A 218 14.34 2.37 -7.23
C LEU A 218 14.23 3.20 -5.96
N MET A 219 13.49 4.29 -6.03
CA MET A 219 13.26 5.22 -4.93
C MET A 219 11.98 4.90 -4.15
N GLN A 220 10.95 4.40 -4.82
CA GLN A 220 9.65 4.12 -4.21
C GLN A 220 9.15 2.71 -4.55
N LEU A 221 8.83 1.94 -3.50
CA LEU A 221 8.25 0.60 -3.60
C LEU A 221 6.94 0.56 -2.82
N ASN A 222 5.84 0.35 -3.52
CA ASN A 222 4.52 0.24 -2.92
C ASN A 222 3.99 -1.20 -2.99
N LEU A 223 3.91 -1.84 -1.83
CA LEU A 223 3.40 -3.19 -1.62
C LEU A 223 2.21 -3.22 -0.65
N ALA A 224 1.59 -2.06 -0.39
CA ALA A 224 0.45 -1.95 0.50
C ALA A 224 -0.75 -2.78 0.00
N HIS A 225 -1.64 -3.20 0.90
CA HIS A 225 -2.84 -3.99 0.58
C HIS A 225 -2.54 -5.28 -0.20
N ASN A 226 -1.54 -6.04 0.24
CA ASN A 226 -1.27 -7.39 -0.25
C ASN A 226 -1.52 -8.42 0.89
N ILE A 227 -1.03 -9.65 0.76
CA ILE A 227 -1.19 -10.71 1.76
C ILE A 227 0.15 -11.16 2.35
N LEU A 228 1.12 -10.24 2.44
CA LEU A 228 2.46 -10.50 2.96
C LEU A 228 2.42 -10.81 4.46
N ARG A 229 3.10 -11.86 4.89
CA ARG A 229 3.31 -12.18 6.32
C ARG A 229 4.73 -11.85 6.78
N ARG A 230 5.65 -11.65 5.84
CA ARG A 230 7.06 -11.31 6.10
C ARG A 230 7.46 -10.05 5.33
N MET A 231 8.57 -9.45 5.76
CA MET A 231 9.21 -8.37 5.01
C MET A 231 9.71 -8.88 3.64
N PRO A 232 9.58 -8.09 2.56
CA PRO A 232 10.08 -8.48 1.24
C PRO A 232 11.61 -8.66 1.27
N PRO A 233 12.17 -9.75 0.74
CA PRO A 233 13.61 -9.95 0.75
C PRO A 233 14.31 -9.05 -0.28
N LYS A 234 15.54 -8.62 0.03
CA LYS A 234 16.47 -7.98 -0.93
C LYS A 234 15.87 -6.79 -1.70
N VAL A 235 15.15 -5.93 -1.00
CA VAL A 235 14.74 -4.62 -1.52
C VAL A 235 16.00 -3.81 -1.93
N PRO A 236 15.97 -3.01 -3.01
CA PRO A 236 17.13 -2.25 -3.45
C PRO A 236 17.63 -1.21 -2.41
N PRO A 237 18.96 -1.01 -2.27
CA PRO A 237 19.54 -0.03 -1.33
C PRO A 237 19.14 1.43 -1.57
N ALA A 238 18.80 1.80 -2.81
CA ALA A 238 18.45 3.17 -3.19
C ALA A 238 17.06 3.64 -2.72
N ILE A 239 16.32 2.78 -2.03
CA ILE A 239 14.94 3.04 -1.63
C ILE A 239 14.84 4.25 -0.66
N HIS A 240 13.91 5.15 -0.95
CA HIS A 240 13.57 6.31 -0.12
C HIS A 240 12.22 6.15 0.58
N GLN A 241 11.27 5.46 -0.07
CA GLN A 241 9.92 5.26 0.43
C GLN A 241 9.48 3.81 0.31
N LEU A 242 9.07 3.21 1.43
CA LEU A 242 8.60 1.83 1.50
C LEU A 242 7.18 1.77 2.10
N TYR A 243 6.23 1.32 1.30
CA TYR A 243 4.83 1.19 1.70
C TYR A 243 4.43 -0.29 1.83
N LEU A 244 4.03 -0.69 3.03
CA LEU A 244 3.65 -2.05 3.41
C LEU A 244 2.34 -2.07 4.23
N ASP A 245 1.54 -1.00 4.17
CA ASP A 245 0.26 -0.91 4.89
C ASP A 245 -0.67 -2.08 4.56
N SER A 246 -1.54 -2.45 5.49
CA SER A 246 -2.62 -3.42 5.26
C SER A 246 -2.13 -4.77 4.73
N ASN A 247 -1.06 -5.28 5.32
CA ASN A 247 -0.57 -6.64 5.12
C ASN A 247 -0.81 -7.48 6.40
N LYS A 248 -0.16 -8.64 6.50
CA LYS A 248 -0.22 -9.54 7.66
C LYS A 248 1.17 -9.71 8.29
N ILE A 249 2.04 -8.70 8.19
CA ILE A 249 3.43 -8.78 8.64
C ILE A 249 3.48 -8.87 10.16
N GLU A 250 4.12 -9.93 10.67
CA GLU A 250 4.26 -10.19 12.11
C GLU A 250 5.65 -9.84 12.65
N THR A 251 6.69 -9.94 11.81
CA THR A 251 8.09 -9.81 12.24
C THR A 251 8.95 -9.04 11.24
N ILE A 252 9.89 -8.24 11.74
CA ILE A 252 10.95 -7.57 10.98
C ILE A 252 12.29 -8.25 11.30
N PRO A 253 13.07 -8.71 10.32
CA PRO A 253 14.39 -9.27 10.56
C PRO A 253 15.35 -8.25 11.20
N SER A 254 16.25 -8.73 12.08
CA SER A 254 17.28 -7.89 12.70
C SER A 254 18.17 -7.24 11.64
N GLY A 255 18.30 -5.91 11.70
CA GLY A 255 19.14 -5.15 10.79
C GLY A 255 18.55 -4.98 9.38
N TYR A 256 17.29 -5.35 9.13
CA TYR A 256 16.66 -5.29 7.81
C TYR A 256 16.82 -3.92 7.11
N PHE A 257 16.70 -2.83 7.87
CA PHE A 257 16.79 -1.48 7.31
C PHE A 257 18.20 -0.89 7.24
N LYS A 258 19.23 -1.60 7.73
CA LYS A 258 20.62 -1.11 7.67
C LYS A 258 21.12 -0.96 6.23
N ASP A 259 20.55 -1.72 5.31
CA ASP A 259 20.93 -1.74 3.90
C ASP A 259 20.29 -0.60 3.08
N PHE A 260 19.50 0.30 3.71
CA PHE A 260 18.78 1.39 3.03
C PHE A 260 19.24 2.77 3.54
N PRO A 261 20.42 3.26 3.11
CA PRO A 261 20.95 4.52 3.61
C PRO A 261 20.02 5.71 3.30
N ASN A 262 19.21 5.68 2.25
CA ASN A 262 18.39 6.81 1.83
C ASN A 262 16.92 6.72 2.31
N LEU A 263 16.57 5.72 3.11
CA LEU A 263 15.19 5.46 3.51
C LEU A 263 14.67 6.55 4.44
N ALA A 264 13.72 7.36 3.94
CA ALA A 264 13.15 8.51 4.63
C ALA A 264 11.70 8.27 5.12
N PHE A 265 10.98 7.36 4.48
CA PHE A 265 9.55 7.17 4.73
C PHE A 265 9.17 5.69 4.80
N ILE A 266 8.61 5.26 5.94
CA ILE A 266 8.11 3.90 6.13
C ILE A 266 6.64 3.93 6.54
N ARG A 267 5.82 3.18 5.81
CA ARG A 267 4.43 2.91 6.18
C ARG A 267 4.17 1.42 6.37
N MET A 268 3.73 1.05 7.56
CA MET A 268 3.40 -0.33 7.93
C MET A 268 2.12 -0.39 8.77
N ASN A 269 1.16 0.52 8.54
CA ASN A 269 -0.09 0.51 9.28
C ASN A 269 -0.88 -0.78 9.01
N TYR A 270 -1.80 -1.16 9.91
CA TYR A 270 -2.70 -2.29 9.71
C TYR A 270 -1.97 -3.62 9.44
N ASN A 271 -0.87 -3.86 10.14
CA ASN A 271 -0.15 -5.14 10.12
C ASN A 271 -0.42 -5.92 11.42
N LYS A 272 0.42 -6.90 11.75
CA LYS A 272 0.33 -7.74 12.95
C LYS A 272 1.58 -7.63 13.81
N LEU A 273 2.35 -6.53 13.67
CA LEU A 273 3.59 -6.30 14.39
C LEU A 273 3.30 -6.25 15.90
N SER A 274 4.10 -6.97 16.67
CA SER A 274 4.12 -6.92 18.13
C SER A 274 5.56 -6.78 18.61
N ASP A 275 5.79 -6.47 19.88
CA ASP A 275 7.14 -6.30 20.42
C ASP A 275 8.03 -7.54 20.21
N ARG A 276 7.44 -8.74 20.18
CA ARG A 276 8.17 -9.99 19.88
C ARG A 276 8.70 -10.06 18.45
N GLY A 277 8.02 -9.41 17.51
CA GLY A 277 8.40 -9.36 16.10
C GLY A 277 9.23 -8.14 15.73
N LEU A 278 9.52 -7.25 16.69
CA LEU A 278 10.25 -6.00 16.48
C LEU A 278 11.58 -6.03 17.24
N PRO A 279 12.71 -6.29 16.55
CA PRO A 279 14.03 -6.10 17.15
C PRO A 279 14.20 -4.70 17.76
N LYS A 280 14.93 -4.61 18.89
CA LYS A 280 15.05 -3.38 19.70
C LYS A 280 15.41 -2.12 18.91
N ASN A 281 16.28 -2.25 17.90
CA ASN A 281 16.81 -1.14 17.11
C ASN A 281 16.34 -1.18 15.64
N SER A 282 15.19 -1.79 15.35
CA SER A 282 14.69 -1.92 13.98
C SER A 282 14.55 -0.58 13.26
N PHE A 283 14.08 0.46 13.94
CA PHE A 283 13.79 1.77 13.35
C PHE A 283 14.81 2.86 13.73
N ASN A 284 15.93 2.49 14.33
CA ASN A 284 17.03 3.41 14.58
C ASN A 284 17.86 3.57 13.29
N ILE A 285 17.31 4.33 12.35
CA ILE A 285 17.84 4.56 11.00
C ILE A 285 18.11 6.06 10.84
N SER A 286 19.31 6.42 10.40
CA SER A 286 19.81 7.81 10.41
C SER A 286 19.01 8.77 9.54
N ASN A 287 18.42 8.29 8.45
CA ASN A 287 17.73 9.14 7.46
C ASN A 287 16.20 9.02 7.50
N LEU A 288 15.65 8.23 8.42
CA LEU A 288 14.21 8.04 8.54
C LEU A 288 13.56 9.30 9.13
N LEU A 289 12.63 9.91 8.38
CA LEU A 289 11.91 11.12 8.78
C LEU A 289 10.49 10.82 9.27
N VAL A 290 9.81 9.87 8.63
CA VAL A 290 8.40 9.55 8.95
C VAL A 290 8.20 8.04 9.09
N LEU A 291 7.62 7.64 10.22
CA LEU A 291 7.32 6.25 10.56
C LEU A 291 5.85 6.08 10.94
N HIS A 292 5.13 5.28 10.15
CA HIS A 292 3.75 4.90 10.45
C HIS A 292 3.64 3.43 10.86
N LEU A 293 3.18 3.20 12.09
CA LEU A 293 2.99 1.88 12.71
C LEU A 293 1.59 1.71 13.32
N SER A 294 0.63 2.54 12.91
CA SER A 294 -0.72 2.54 13.45
C SER A 294 -1.45 1.22 13.20
N HIS A 295 -2.42 0.87 14.04
CA HIS A 295 -3.20 -0.37 13.89
C HIS A 295 -2.34 -1.65 13.84
N ASN A 296 -1.38 -1.76 14.77
CA ASN A 296 -0.60 -2.98 15.01
C ASN A 296 -0.91 -3.53 16.43
N LYS A 297 -0.04 -4.36 16.99
CA LYS A 297 -0.13 -4.96 18.33
C LYS A 297 1.09 -4.59 19.19
N ILE A 298 1.63 -3.39 18.98
CA ILE A 298 2.84 -2.91 19.67
C ILE A 298 2.46 -2.49 21.09
N SER A 299 3.21 -2.94 22.10
CA SER A 299 2.96 -2.58 23.50
C SER A 299 4.02 -1.65 24.08
N ASN A 300 5.18 -1.53 23.44
CA ASN A 300 6.24 -0.59 23.82
C ASN A 300 6.62 0.29 22.62
N VAL A 301 6.87 1.58 22.87
CA VAL A 301 7.37 2.49 21.83
C VAL A 301 8.75 1.99 21.36
N PRO A 302 8.97 1.76 20.05
CA PRO A 302 10.25 1.28 19.54
C PRO A 302 11.35 2.34 19.65
N ALA A 303 12.62 1.91 19.69
CA ALA A 303 13.74 2.85 19.60
C ALA A 303 13.77 3.52 18.22
N ILE A 304 13.96 4.83 18.21
CA ILE A 304 13.99 5.68 17.01
C ILE A 304 15.33 6.40 16.92
N SER A 305 15.68 6.92 15.74
CA SER A 305 16.85 7.79 15.59
C SER A 305 16.54 9.23 16.02
N ASN A 306 17.59 10.03 16.20
CA ASN A 306 17.45 11.46 16.50
C ASN A 306 16.93 12.29 15.31
N LYS A 307 16.90 11.75 14.09
CA LYS A 307 16.40 12.47 12.90
C LYS A 307 14.91 12.25 12.61
N LEU A 308 14.26 11.30 13.27
CA LEU A 308 12.84 11.03 13.06
C LEU A 308 11.98 12.25 13.43
N GLU A 309 11.13 12.70 12.51
CA GLU A 309 10.28 13.87 12.71
C GLU A 309 8.85 13.50 13.10
N HIS A 310 8.24 12.50 12.43
CA HIS A 310 6.84 12.12 12.67
C HIS A 310 6.72 10.62 13.00
N LEU A 311 6.09 10.32 14.14
CA LEU A 311 5.84 8.96 14.61
C LEU A 311 4.35 8.71 14.86
N TYR A 312 3.77 7.76 14.13
CA TYR A 312 2.38 7.35 14.27
C TYR A 312 2.30 5.95 14.88
N LEU A 313 1.74 5.88 16.09
CA LEU A 313 1.56 4.66 16.89
C LEU A 313 0.11 4.51 17.36
N ASN A 314 -0.85 5.25 16.81
CA ASN A 314 -2.25 5.15 17.19
C ASN A 314 -2.81 3.74 16.96
N ASN A 315 -3.79 3.36 17.77
CA ASN A 315 -4.48 2.07 17.71
C ASN A 315 -3.50 0.88 17.84
N ASN A 316 -2.62 0.94 18.83
CA ASN A 316 -1.76 -0.17 19.26
C ASN A 316 -2.20 -0.66 20.65
N SER A 317 -1.28 -1.22 21.46
CA SER A 317 -1.55 -1.71 22.81
C SER A 317 -0.57 -1.13 23.83
N ILE A 318 -0.14 0.12 23.62
CA ILE A 318 0.84 0.80 24.48
C ILE A 318 0.16 1.21 25.79
N GLU A 319 0.66 0.71 26.92
CA GLU A 319 0.12 1.00 28.26
C GLU A 319 0.87 2.11 28.99
N LYS A 320 2.16 2.30 28.66
CA LYS A 320 3.03 3.30 29.28
C LYS A 320 4.10 3.77 28.31
N ILE A 321 4.62 4.97 28.58
CA ILE A 321 5.75 5.56 27.86
C ILE A 321 6.87 5.82 28.86
N ASN A 322 8.11 5.57 28.46
CA ASN A 322 9.27 5.94 29.25
C ASN A 322 10.18 6.83 28.38
N GLY A 323 10.17 8.13 28.65
CA GLY A 323 10.89 9.12 27.86
C GLY A 323 12.40 8.82 27.83
N THR A 324 12.99 8.42 28.95
CA THR A 324 14.41 8.04 29.03
C THR A 324 14.80 6.87 28.11
N GLN A 325 13.88 5.95 27.80
CA GLN A 325 14.16 4.79 26.96
C GLN A 325 14.00 5.07 25.47
N ILE A 326 13.12 6.01 25.13
CA ILE A 326 12.82 6.38 23.74
C ILE A 326 13.76 7.47 23.27
N CYS A 327 14.31 8.26 24.19
CA CYS A 327 15.23 9.34 23.89
C CYS A 327 16.49 8.80 23.19
N PRO A 328 16.77 9.19 21.93
CA PRO A 328 17.94 8.68 21.21
C PRO A 328 19.25 9.33 21.69
N SER A 329 19.16 10.51 22.30
CA SER A 329 20.28 11.25 22.87
C SER A 329 20.23 11.18 24.39
N ASN A 330 21.38 11.09 25.06
CA ASN A 330 21.41 11.08 26.52
C ASN A 330 20.94 12.45 27.05
N LEU A 331 19.95 12.46 27.96
CA LEU A 331 19.36 13.68 28.52
C LEU A 331 20.39 14.61 29.17
N VAL A 332 21.52 14.06 29.62
CA VAL A 332 22.62 14.80 30.27
C VAL A 332 23.27 15.80 29.31
N ALA A 333 23.27 15.54 27.99
CA ALA A 333 23.90 16.43 27.02
C ALA A 333 23.20 17.79 26.89
N PHE A 334 21.95 17.93 27.35
CA PHE A 334 21.16 19.15 27.13
C PHE A 334 21.30 20.22 28.21
N HIS A 335 22.24 20.07 29.14
CA HIS A 335 22.58 21.11 30.11
C HIS A 335 23.50 22.20 29.54
N ASP A 336 24.17 21.95 28.41
CA ASP A 336 24.90 22.97 27.65
C ASP A 336 24.01 23.55 26.56
N PHE A 337 23.52 24.79 26.78
CA PHE A 337 22.74 25.57 25.83
C PHE A 337 23.46 25.87 24.50
N SER A 338 24.76 25.58 24.42
CA SER A 338 25.62 25.82 23.26
C SER A 338 25.95 24.57 22.44
N SER A 339 25.40 23.40 22.77
CA SER A 339 25.71 22.15 22.05
C SER A 339 24.79 21.93 20.85
N ASP A 340 25.40 21.64 19.70
CA ASP A 340 24.84 21.66 18.34
C ASP A 340 23.37 21.22 18.23
N LEU A 341 22.54 22.08 17.61
CA LEU A 341 21.17 21.74 17.17
C LEU A 341 21.12 20.43 16.39
N GLU A 342 22.24 20.01 15.77
CA GLU A 342 22.34 18.77 15.00
C GLU A 342 22.07 17.48 15.81
N ASN A 343 22.30 17.52 17.14
CA ASN A 343 22.19 16.36 18.03
C ASN A 343 20.88 16.30 18.83
N VAL A 344 20.04 17.33 18.71
CA VAL A 344 18.72 17.35 19.35
C VAL A 344 17.81 16.35 18.65
N PRO A 345 16.99 15.56 19.37
CA PRO A 345 15.97 14.72 18.75
C PRO A 345 14.93 15.56 17.97
N HIS A 346 14.76 15.26 16.69
CA HIS A 346 13.94 16.03 15.74
C HIS A 346 12.43 15.74 15.78
N LEU A 347 11.94 14.91 16.70
CA LEU A 347 10.55 14.50 16.72
C LEU A 347 9.63 15.71 16.93
N ARG A 348 8.78 16.01 15.94
CA ARG A 348 7.82 17.12 15.90
C ARG A 348 6.38 16.68 16.13
N TYR A 349 6.05 15.45 15.74
CA TYR A 349 4.70 14.92 15.81
C TYR A 349 4.69 13.50 16.36
N LEU A 350 3.93 13.26 17.42
CA LEU A 350 3.74 11.96 18.03
C LEU A 350 2.26 11.64 18.20
N ARG A 351 1.79 10.57 17.53
CA ARG A 351 0.39 10.17 17.58
C ARG A 351 0.21 8.82 18.28
N LEU A 352 -0.58 8.80 19.34
CA LEU A 352 -0.72 7.70 20.30
C LEU A 352 -2.19 7.39 20.66
N ASP A 353 -3.17 8.05 20.03
CA ASP A 353 -4.59 7.83 20.29
C ASP A 353 -5.02 6.37 20.06
N GLY A 354 -5.98 5.90 20.85
CA GLY A 354 -6.45 4.52 20.78
C GLY A 354 -5.46 3.47 21.34
N ASN A 355 -4.51 3.89 22.16
CA ASN A 355 -3.72 3.01 23.04
C ASN A 355 -4.34 2.95 24.46
N PHE A 356 -3.69 2.23 25.39
CA PHE A 356 -4.13 2.07 26.78
C PHE A 356 -3.44 3.05 27.75
N LEU A 357 -2.95 4.19 27.22
CA LEU A 357 -2.23 5.19 28.00
C LEU A 357 -3.17 5.89 28.98
N LYS A 358 -2.68 6.12 30.20
CA LYS A 358 -3.32 6.99 31.17
C LYS A 358 -2.53 8.30 31.25
N PRO A 359 -3.19 9.47 31.19
CA PRO A 359 -2.54 10.75 31.45
C PRO A 359 -1.93 10.80 32.88
N PRO A 360 -0.91 11.64 33.12
CA PRO A 360 -0.28 12.57 32.19
C PRO A 360 0.82 11.94 31.32
N ILE A 361 1.19 12.63 30.23
CA ILE A 361 2.40 12.29 29.47
C ILE A 361 3.62 12.49 30.36
N PRO A 362 4.56 11.52 30.42
CA PRO A 362 5.79 11.67 31.19
C PRO A 362 6.58 12.93 30.81
N LEU A 363 6.97 13.74 31.80
CA LEU A 363 7.69 15.01 31.57
C LEU A 363 9.05 14.78 30.88
N ASP A 364 9.71 13.66 31.17
CA ASP A 364 10.97 13.26 30.56
C ASP A 364 10.86 13.08 29.04
N LEU A 365 9.68 12.69 28.52
CA LEU A 365 9.41 12.64 27.09
C LEU A 365 9.46 14.06 26.47
N MET A 366 8.81 15.02 27.11
CA MET A 366 8.80 16.43 26.66
C MET A 366 10.19 17.06 26.75
N MET A 367 10.95 16.70 27.80
CA MET A 367 12.32 17.18 28.00
C MET A 367 13.30 16.64 26.95
N CYS A 368 13.10 15.40 26.51
CA CYS A 368 13.88 14.79 25.44
C CYS A 368 13.57 15.41 24.07
N PHE A 369 12.28 15.44 23.69
CA PHE A 369 11.82 15.88 22.38
C PHE A 369 11.40 17.35 22.42
N ARG A 370 12.37 18.24 22.60
CA ARG A 370 12.12 19.70 22.73
C ARG A 370 11.47 20.35 21.51
N LEU A 371 11.55 19.70 20.35
CA LEU A 371 10.96 20.16 19.09
C LEU A 371 9.53 19.64 18.87
N LEU A 372 8.97 18.90 19.83
CA LEU A 372 7.65 18.29 19.72
C LEU A 372 6.57 19.39 19.74
N GLN A 373 5.83 19.50 18.63
CA GLN A 373 4.78 20.50 18.43
C GLN A 373 3.39 19.96 18.76
N SER A 374 3.20 18.64 18.64
CA SER A 374 1.91 18.00 18.85
C SER A 374 2.07 16.57 19.37
N VAL A 375 1.30 16.26 20.43
CA VAL A 375 1.05 14.89 20.88
C VAL A 375 -0.44 14.64 20.90
N VAL A 376 -0.88 13.59 20.21
CA VAL A 376 -2.29 13.18 20.17
C VAL A 376 -2.43 11.89 20.97
N ILE A 377 -3.31 11.86 21.98
CA ILE A 377 -3.56 10.73 22.91
C ILE A 377 -5.05 10.42 22.98
#